data_AF-A0A434FHZ0-F1
#
_entry.id   AF-A0A434FHZ0-F1
#
_cell.length_a   1.000
_cell.length_b   1.000
_cell.length_c   1.000
_cell.angle_alpha   90.00
_cell.angle_beta   90.00
_cell.angle_gamma   90.00
#
_symmetry.space_group_name_H-M   'P 1'
#
loop_
_entity.id
_entity.type
_entity.pdbx_description
1 polymer ?
#
loop_
_entity_poly.entity_id
_entity_poly.type
_entity_poly.pdbx_seq_one_letter_code
_entity_poly.pdbx_strand_id
1 'polypeptide(L)' 'ALVVALGLDAFEGDPFGGLSVTTPGFSRIGEAIAGLGLPAVIVQEGGYLCDALGDNLTAFLTGFGGKKD' A
#
# COMPACT_ATOMS: atom_id res chain seq x y z
N ALA A 1 -2.47 18.25 -6.46
CA ALA A 1 -1.55 17.50 -5.57
C ALA A 1 -2.39 16.56 -4.70
N LEU A 2 -1.79 15.48 -4.19
CA LEU A 2 -2.45 14.43 -3.41
C LEU A 2 -1.62 14.11 -2.14
N VAL A 3 -2.30 13.79 -1.05
CA VAL A 3 -1.69 13.15 0.13
C VAL A 3 -2.37 11.79 0.30
N VAL A 4 -1.58 10.72 0.39
CA VAL A 4 -2.05 9.35 0.62
C VAL A 4 -1.66 8.94 2.03
N ALA A 5 -2.64 8.81 2.91
CA ALA A 5 -2.49 8.20 4.22
C ALA A 5 -2.52 6.67 4.03
N LEU A 6 -1.34 6.05 3.94
CA LEU A 6 -1.16 4.64 3.58
C LEU A 6 -1.25 3.76 4.83
N GLY A 7 -2.44 3.20 5.08
CA GLY A 7 -2.64 2.09 6.00
C GLY A 7 -2.48 0.75 5.28
N LEU A 8 -1.67 -0.16 5.85
CA LEU A 8 -1.49 -1.53 5.38
C LEU A 8 -2.30 -2.55 6.20
N ASP A 9 -3.05 -2.09 7.19
CA ASP A 9 -3.96 -2.88 8.05
C ASP A 9 -5.22 -3.38 7.32
N ALA A 10 -5.43 -2.94 6.07
CA ALA A 10 -6.41 -3.52 5.17
C ALA A 10 -6.05 -4.94 4.68
N PHE A 11 -4.83 -5.41 4.97
CA PHE A 11 -4.34 -6.70 4.55
C PHE A 11 -5.17 -7.85 5.11
N GLU A 12 -5.47 -8.86 4.30
CA GLU A 12 -6.27 -10.02 4.69
C GLU A 12 -5.67 -10.82 5.87
N GLY A 13 -4.35 -10.73 6.07
CA GLY A 13 -3.63 -11.35 7.18
C GLY A 13 -3.23 -10.38 8.30
N ASP A 14 -3.79 -9.16 8.35
CA ASP A 14 -3.54 -8.24 9.47
C ASP A 14 -4.10 -8.82 10.79
N PRO A 15 -3.36 -8.74 11.91
CA PRO A 15 -3.78 -9.35 13.18
C PRO A 15 -5.07 -8.77 13.76
N PHE A 16 -5.45 -7.54 13.41
CA PHE A 16 -6.75 -6.96 13.82
C PHE A 16 -7.85 -7.22 12.80
N GLY A 17 -7.49 -7.53 11.55
CA GLY A 17 -8.41 -7.90 10.49
C GLY A 17 -9.42 -6.81 10.11
N GLY A 18 -10.40 -7.17 9.27
CA GLY A 18 -11.54 -6.32 8.91
C GLY A 18 -11.72 -6.10 7.40
N LEU A 19 -10.65 -6.27 6.62
CA LEU A 19 -10.66 -6.19 5.17
C LEU A 19 -9.97 -7.41 4.55
N SER A 20 -9.98 -7.50 3.22
CA SER A 20 -9.43 -8.64 2.47
C SER A 20 -8.54 -8.19 1.31
N VAL A 21 -7.74 -7.14 1.54
CA VAL A 21 -6.77 -6.69 0.54
C VAL A 21 -5.62 -7.68 0.53
N THR A 22 -5.31 -8.23 -0.64
CA THR A 22 -4.15 -9.11 -0.84
C THR A 22 -2.89 -8.28 -1.13
N THR A 23 -1.70 -8.86 -1.01
CA THR A 23 -0.44 -8.19 -1.42
C THR A 23 -0.48 -7.68 -2.87
N PRO A 24 -0.94 -8.46 -3.88
CA PRO A 24 -1.15 -7.92 -5.22
C PRO A 24 -2.23 -6.82 -5.29
N GLY A 25 -3.20 -6.84 -4.38
CA GLY A 25 -4.20 -5.78 -4.24
C GLY A 25 -3.58 -4.42 -3.93
N PHE A 26 -2.57 -4.38 -3.06
CA PHE A 26 -1.83 -3.13 -2.79
C PHE A 26 -1.12 -2.58 -4.03
N SER A 27 -0.56 -3.43 -4.91
CA SER A 27 -0.02 -2.99 -6.21
C SER A 27 -1.08 -2.31 -7.07
N ARG A 28 -2.26 -2.95 -7.21
CA ARG A 28 -3.37 -2.39 -8.01
C ARG A 28 -3.86 -1.05 -7.46
N ILE A 29 -3.90 -0.91 -6.13
CA ILE A 29 -4.23 0.37 -5.48
C ILE A 29 -3.16 1.42 -5.82
N GLY A 30 -1.87 1.08 -5.70
CA GLY A 30 -0.76 1.96 -6.09
C GLY A 30 -0.86 2.41 -7.55
N GLU A 31 -1.10 1.48 -8.48
CA GLU A 31 -1.27 1.74 -9.92
C GLU A 31 -2.46 2.67 -10.19
N ALA A 32 -3.60 2.43 -9.54
CA ALA A 32 -4.80 3.24 -9.70
C ALA A 32 -4.57 4.68 -9.21
N ILE A 33 -3.87 4.86 -8.09
CA ILE A 33 -3.54 6.20 -7.58
C ILE A 33 -2.51 6.89 -8.48
N ALA A 34 -1.48 6.16 -8.96
CA ALA A 34 -0.49 6.71 -9.88
C ALA A 34 -1.13 7.19 -11.19
N GLY A 35 -2.16 6.48 -11.68
CA GLY A 35 -2.95 6.85 -12.86
C GLY A 35 -3.63 8.23 -12.77
N LEU A 36 -3.73 8.82 -11.58
CA LEU A 36 -4.23 10.19 -11.41
C LEU A 36 -3.25 11.27 -11.91
N GLY A 37 -1.96 10.95 -12.08
CA GLY A 37 -0.97 11.88 -12.62
C GLY A 37 -0.69 13.11 -11.75
N LEU A 38 -0.95 13.02 -10.44
CA LEU A 38 -0.77 14.13 -9.50
C LEU A 38 0.56 14.01 -8.74
N PRO A 39 1.23 15.14 -8.41
CA PRO A 39 2.27 15.15 -7.39
C PRO A 39 1.68 14.64 -6.07
N ALA A 40 2.28 13.59 -5.50
CA ALA A 40 1.77 12.90 -4.33
C ALA A 40 2.81 12.83 -3.20
N VAL A 41 2.33 12.98 -1.97
CA VAL A 41 3.06 12.62 -0.75
C VAL A 41 2.39 11.38 -0.16
N ILE A 42 3.16 10.33 0.08
CA ILE A 42 2.70 9.09 0.71
C ILE A 42 3.17 9.13 2.17
N VAL A 43 2.22 9.03 3.10
CA VAL A 43 2.46 9.05 4.54
C VAL A 43 2.13 7.67 5.08
N GLN A 44 3.11 7.00 5.70
CA GLN A 44 2.90 5.69 6.30
C GLN A 44 2.04 5.84 7.57
N GLU A 45 0.97 5.05 7.66
CA GLU A 45 0.04 5.01 8.79
C GLU A 45 0.02 3.61 9.43
N GLY A 46 -1.16 2.99 9.53
CA GLY A 46 -1.37 1.64 10.05
C GLY A 46 -0.74 0.53 9.20
N GLY A 47 -0.87 -0.70 9.69
CA GLY A 47 -0.12 -1.86 9.22
C GLY A 47 0.60 -2.48 10.40
N TYR A 48 -0.01 -3.49 11.00
CA TYR A 48 0.51 -4.09 12.22
C TYR A 48 1.48 -5.23 11.90
N LEU A 49 2.31 -5.59 12.88
CA LEU A 49 3.40 -6.55 12.67
C LEU A 49 2.87 -7.90 12.18
N CYS A 50 3.20 -8.23 10.94
CA CYS A 50 2.96 -9.52 10.31
C CYS A 50 4.06 -9.78 9.28
N ASP A 51 4.23 -11.05 8.89
CA ASP A 51 5.28 -11.46 7.95
C ASP A 51 5.18 -10.74 6.60
N ALA A 52 3.97 -10.38 6.18
CA ALA A 52 3.70 -9.75 4.89
C ALA A 52 3.80 -8.21 4.90
N LEU A 53 4.04 -7.56 6.05
CA LEU A 53 3.99 -6.09 6.15
C LEU A 53 4.97 -5.41 5.17
N GLY A 54 6.21 -5.91 5.09
CA GLY A 54 7.22 -5.40 4.17
C GLY A 54 6.88 -5.66 2.70
N ASP A 55 6.27 -6.79 2.39
CA ASP A 55 5.84 -7.15 1.04
C ASP A 55 4.64 -6.30 0.59
N ASN A 56 3.70 -6.02 1.49
CA ASN A 56 2.56 -5.13 1.23
C ASN A 56 3.01 -3.69 0.95
N LEU A 57 3.94 -3.17 1.75
CA LEU A 57 4.54 -1.85 1.51
C LEU A 57 5.27 -1.82 0.17
N THR A 58 6.08 -2.84 -0.12
CA THR A 58 6.81 -2.96 -1.39
C THR A 58 5.83 -3.01 -2.56
N ALA A 59 4.78 -3.81 -2.47
CA ALA A 59 3.78 -3.94 -3.53
C ALA A 59 3.08 -2.61 -3.82
N PHE A 60 2.65 -1.87 -2.79
CA PHE A 60 2.07 -0.55 -2.97
C PHE A 60 3.05 0.42 -3.67
N LEU A 61 4.27 0.54 -3.15
CA LEU A 61 5.26 1.48 -3.67
C LEU A 61 5.67 1.13 -5.10
N THR A 62 5.86 -0.15 -5.42
CA THR A 62 6.16 -0.61 -6.78
C THR A 62 5.00 -0.36 -7.73
N GLY A 63 3.75 -0.66 -7.32
CA GLY A 63 2.55 -0.34 -8.12
C GLY A 63 2.40 1.17 -8.37
N PHE A 64 2.77 2.00 -7.39
CA PHE A 64 2.78 3.45 -7.54
C PHE A 64 3.89 3.97 -8.48
N GLY A 65 4.95 3.19 -8.70
CA GLY A 65 6.06 3.53 -9.61
C GLY A 65 7.46 3.62 -8.96
N GLY A 66 7.57 3.26 -7.67
CA GLY A 66 8.86 3.10 -6.99
C GLY A 66 9.64 1.89 -7.52
N LYS A 67 10.96 2.03 -7.67
CA LYS A 67 11.84 0.91 -8.04
C LYS A 67 12.42 0.30 -6.76
N LYS A 68 12.48 -1.03 -6.71
CA LYS A 68 13.24 -1.75 -5.68
C LYS A 68 14.66 -1.92 -6.23
N ASP A 69 15.63 -1.29 -5.55
CA ASP A 69 17.06 -1.47 -5.84
C ASP A 69 17.56 -2.85 -5.41
#